data_AF-A0A7S1RKJ5-F1
#
_entry.id   AF-A0A7S1RKJ5-F1
#
_cell.length_a   1.000
_cell.length_b   1.000
_cell.length_c   1.000
_cell.angle_alpha   90.00
_cell.angle_beta   90.00
_cell.angle_gamma   90.00
#
_symmetry.space_group_name_H-M   'P 1'
#
loop_
_entity.id
_entity.type
_entity.pdbx_description
1 polymer ?
#
loop_
_entity_poly.entity_id
_entity_poly.type
_entity_poly.pdbx_seq_one_letter_code
_entity_poly.pdbx_strand_id
1 'polypeptide(L)'
;GRGAWAGGREAMESQAGEAIAALRERLRHYPCGTMSPLTGLLRIARLERDVEPVLEAFRAAVAEETREAATQAAEIALAPSLGALTGAIGKRLAFWEAEIEENWALWSRQASLFHEACDGAAEAWSQLTCSVEAILAWLDAAPAPPQEVPPIVYLMPLLDLKAMQQHRCWDELHDALAEVAVVLATIGAWAEYHGLRGDGLVLQQARDLFRAIIVALDDTRFGGGLNGRGSEAVRAGLAASSAWCLVVPEMEAVPRSHRPWWSPCSWPTRSSEPHFRGEGGAAAAVQAERGPADPDPPRQ
;
A
#
# COMPACT_ATOMS: atom_id res chain seq x y z
N GLY A 1 13.62 -19.29 -52.62
CA GLY A 1 12.63 -20.05 -51.84
C GLY A 1 13.02 -20.12 -50.37
N ARG A 2 13.87 -21.08 -49.96
CA ARG A 2 14.17 -21.39 -48.55
C ARG A 2 14.90 -20.29 -47.74
N GLY A 3 15.78 -19.50 -48.37
CA GLY A 3 16.54 -18.44 -47.66
C GLY A 3 15.70 -17.21 -47.28
N ALA A 4 14.73 -16.82 -48.11
CA ALA A 4 13.81 -15.71 -47.80
C ALA A 4 12.83 -16.08 -46.67
N TRP A 5 12.51 -17.37 -46.56
CA TRP A 5 11.68 -17.95 -45.50
C TRP A 5 12.35 -17.94 -44.13
N ALA A 6 13.63 -18.31 -44.08
CA ALA A 6 14.43 -18.23 -42.86
C ALA A 6 14.56 -16.78 -42.37
N GLY A 7 14.86 -15.83 -43.28
CA GLY A 7 14.96 -14.41 -42.93
C GLY A 7 13.65 -13.77 -42.46
N GLY A 8 12.51 -14.20 -43.02
CA GLY A 8 11.19 -13.72 -42.57
C GLY A 8 10.83 -14.19 -41.16
N ARG A 9 11.20 -15.42 -40.80
CA ARG A 9 10.99 -15.97 -39.46
C ARG A 9 11.91 -15.33 -38.43
N GLU A 10 13.20 -15.17 -38.74
CA GLU A 10 14.15 -14.46 -37.88
C GLU A 10 13.71 -13.01 -37.60
N ALA A 11 13.16 -12.31 -38.61
CA ALA A 11 12.65 -10.96 -38.42
C ALA A 11 11.44 -10.90 -37.47
N MET A 12 10.52 -11.87 -37.55
CA MET A 12 9.37 -11.95 -36.64
C MET A 12 9.80 -12.27 -35.21
N GLU A 13 10.74 -13.20 -35.03
CA GLU A 13 11.31 -13.56 -33.72
C GLU A 13 12.09 -12.37 -33.10
N SER A 14 12.79 -11.58 -33.92
CA SER A 14 13.46 -10.34 -33.48
C SER A 14 12.45 -9.29 -32.99
N GLN A 15 11.38 -9.05 -33.75
CA GLN A 15 10.32 -8.09 -33.36
C GLN A 15 9.60 -8.52 -32.07
N ALA A 16 9.35 -9.82 -31.89
CA ALA A 16 8.82 -10.36 -30.65
C ALA A 16 9.75 -10.03 -29.45
N GLY A 17 11.05 -10.21 -29.62
CA GLY A 17 12.06 -9.85 -28.63
C GLY A 17 12.06 -8.36 -28.28
N GLU A 18 11.97 -7.49 -29.28
CA GLU A 18 11.88 -6.03 -29.09
C GLU A 18 10.61 -5.63 -28.33
N ALA A 19 9.46 -6.22 -28.65
CA ALA A 19 8.19 -5.96 -27.97
C ALA A 19 8.26 -6.36 -26.47
N ILE A 20 8.83 -7.52 -26.16
CA ILE A 20 9.01 -7.98 -24.76
C ILE A 20 9.96 -7.05 -24.00
N ALA A 21 11.06 -6.63 -24.63
CA ALA A 21 12.01 -5.69 -24.04
C ALA A 21 11.36 -4.32 -23.78
N ALA A 22 10.57 -3.82 -24.73
CA ALA A 22 9.83 -2.58 -24.60
C ALA A 22 8.79 -2.64 -23.47
N LEU A 23 8.03 -3.74 -23.35
CA LEU A 23 7.10 -3.92 -22.24
C LEU A 23 7.85 -3.92 -20.90
N ARG A 24 8.95 -4.69 -20.79
CA ARG A 24 9.77 -4.72 -19.58
C ARG A 24 10.26 -3.32 -19.17
N GLU A 25 10.65 -2.50 -20.13
CA GLU A 25 11.02 -1.11 -19.85
C GLU A 25 9.81 -0.27 -19.40
N ARG A 26 8.64 -0.42 -20.03
CA ARG A 26 7.41 0.26 -19.61
C ARG A 26 6.99 -0.13 -18.19
N LEU A 27 7.14 -1.38 -17.77
CA LEU A 27 6.86 -1.84 -16.40
C LEU A 27 7.69 -1.09 -15.34
N ARG A 28 8.82 -0.49 -15.70
CA ARG A 28 9.67 0.30 -14.79
C ARG A 28 9.15 1.71 -14.58
N HIS A 29 8.54 2.30 -15.60
CA HIS A 29 8.14 3.70 -15.62
C HIS A 29 6.64 3.91 -15.41
N TYR A 30 5.83 2.89 -15.70
CA TYR A 30 4.37 2.96 -15.64
C TYR A 30 3.81 1.91 -14.68
N PRO A 31 2.73 2.24 -13.93
CA PRO A 31 2.03 1.29 -13.09
C PRO A 31 1.28 0.28 -13.96
N CYS A 32 1.98 -0.78 -14.31
CA CYS A 32 1.43 -1.94 -14.99
C CYS A 32 1.26 -3.08 -13.99
N GLY A 33 0.37 -4.02 -14.27
CA GLY A 33 0.03 -5.07 -13.32
C GLY A 33 -0.91 -6.09 -13.90
N THR A 34 -1.40 -6.97 -13.04
CA THR A 34 -2.42 -7.96 -13.37
C THR A 34 -3.62 -7.80 -12.48
N MET A 35 -4.79 -8.22 -12.97
CA MET A 35 -5.98 -8.31 -12.14
C MET A 35 -5.77 -9.40 -11.09
N SER A 36 -5.89 -9.04 -9.82
CA SER A 36 -5.84 -10.02 -8.74
C SER A 36 -7.07 -10.93 -8.85
N PRO A 37 -6.90 -12.27 -8.90
CA PRO A 37 -8.03 -13.19 -8.87
C PRO A 37 -8.77 -13.15 -7.52
N LEU A 38 -8.11 -12.65 -6.47
CA LEU A 38 -8.66 -12.59 -5.12
C LEU A 38 -9.58 -11.39 -4.92
N THR A 39 -9.16 -10.21 -5.38
CA THR A 39 -9.89 -8.95 -5.15
C THR A 39 -10.61 -8.44 -6.38
N GLY A 40 -10.29 -8.96 -7.57
CA GLY A 40 -10.80 -8.43 -8.84
C GLY A 40 -10.32 -7.00 -9.13
N LEU A 41 -9.25 -6.55 -8.48
CA LEU A 41 -8.64 -5.23 -8.66
C LEU A 41 -7.22 -5.35 -9.20
N LEU A 42 -6.73 -4.29 -9.84
CA LEU A 42 -5.37 -4.23 -10.38
C LEU A 42 -4.33 -4.34 -9.26
N ARG A 43 -3.41 -5.28 -9.37
CA ARG A 43 -2.21 -5.39 -8.53
C ARG A 43 -1.01 -4.93 -9.34
N ILE A 44 -0.42 -3.80 -8.94
CA ILE A 44 0.67 -3.17 -9.67
C ILE A 44 1.95 -3.98 -9.48
N ALA A 45 2.52 -4.46 -10.59
CA ALA A 45 3.74 -5.23 -10.62
C ALA A 45 4.95 -4.32 -10.39
N ARG A 46 5.47 -4.33 -9.16
CA ARG A 46 6.61 -3.48 -8.74
C ARG A 46 7.85 -4.29 -8.37
N LEU A 47 7.65 -5.52 -7.88
CA LEU A 47 8.73 -6.41 -7.51
C LEU A 47 8.96 -7.41 -8.64
N GLU A 48 10.18 -7.93 -8.77
CA GLU A 48 10.52 -8.91 -9.81
C GLU A 48 9.55 -10.10 -9.83
N ARG A 49 9.12 -10.56 -8.64
CA ARG A 49 8.12 -11.63 -8.49
C ARG A 49 6.74 -11.31 -9.07
N ASP A 50 6.37 -10.03 -9.13
CA ASP A 50 5.09 -9.57 -9.68
C ASP A 50 5.25 -9.19 -11.17
N VAL A 51 6.44 -8.76 -11.57
CA VAL A 51 6.80 -8.37 -12.94
C VAL A 51 6.91 -9.59 -13.86
N GLU A 52 7.55 -10.66 -13.40
CA GLU A 52 7.80 -11.83 -14.25
C GLU A 52 6.51 -12.52 -14.72
N PRO A 53 5.45 -12.71 -13.89
CA PRO A 53 4.16 -13.23 -14.36
C PRO A 53 3.51 -12.37 -15.46
N VAL A 54 3.61 -11.05 -15.37
CA VAL A 54 3.10 -10.12 -16.40
C VAL A 54 3.88 -10.32 -17.70
N LEU A 55 5.21 -10.41 -17.61
CA LEU A 55 6.07 -10.65 -18.76
C LEU A 55 5.85 -12.03 -19.37
N GLU A 56 5.63 -13.08 -18.58
CA GLU A 56 5.34 -14.43 -19.05
C GLU A 56 4.00 -14.50 -19.80
N ALA A 57 2.95 -13.87 -19.27
CA ALA A 57 1.68 -13.78 -19.96
C ALA A 57 1.83 -13.08 -21.33
N PHE A 58 2.57 -11.97 -21.36
CA PHE A 58 2.84 -11.26 -22.62
C PHE A 58 3.72 -12.06 -23.58
N ARG A 59 4.76 -12.75 -23.08
CA ARG A 59 5.61 -13.66 -23.88
C ARG A 59 4.77 -14.76 -24.52
N ALA A 60 3.85 -15.36 -23.79
CA ALA A 60 2.96 -16.39 -24.31
C ALA A 60 2.06 -15.85 -25.44
N ALA A 61 1.45 -14.68 -25.25
CA ALA A 61 0.62 -14.03 -26.26
C ALA A 61 1.43 -13.70 -27.54
N VAL A 62 2.61 -13.09 -27.39
CA VAL A 62 3.50 -12.76 -28.52
C VAL A 62 3.99 -14.03 -29.22
N ALA A 63 4.28 -15.10 -28.49
CA ALA A 63 4.72 -16.37 -29.07
C ALA A 63 3.59 -17.05 -29.88
N GLU A 64 2.35 -16.96 -29.42
CA GLU A 64 1.19 -17.46 -30.17
C GLU A 64 1.00 -16.67 -31.46
N GLU A 65 0.95 -15.34 -31.38
CA GLU A 65 0.81 -14.45 -32.53
C GLU A 65 1.94 -14.65 -33.54
N THR A 66 3.18 -14.80 -33.07
CA THR A 66 4.33 -15.07 -33.95
C THR A 66 4.19 -16.40 -34.68
N ARG A 67 3.65 -17.43 -34.02
CA ARG A 67 3.42 -18.76 -34.62
C ARG A 67 2.30 -18.72 -35.65
N GLU A 68 1.21 -18.01 -35.35
CA GLU A 68 0.13 -17.78 -36.30
C GLU A 68 0.63 -17.00 -37.53
N ALA A 69 1.39 -15.93 -37.32
CA ALA A 69 1.98 -15.14 -38.40
C ALA A 69 2.92 -15.96 -39.29
N ALA A 70 3.76 -16.82 -38.70
CA ALA A 70 4.64 -17.72 -39.44
C ALA A 70 3.86 -18.75 -40.28
N THR A 71 2.76 -19.26 -39.73
CA THR A 71 1.87 -20.21 -40.44
C THR A 71 1.16 -19.53 -41.61
N GLN A 72 0.57 -18.35 -41.39
CA GLN A 72 -0.12 -17.59 -42.45
C GLN A 72 0.85 -17.16 -43.55
N ALA A 73 2.05 -16.73 -43.19
CA ALA A 73 3.08 -16.43 -44.17
C ALA A 73 3.39 -17.67 -45.03
N ALA A 74 3.44 -18.88 -44.43
CA ALA A 74 3.81 -20.13 -45.11
C ALA A 74 2.77 -20.50 -46.16
N GLU A 75 1.50 -20.35 -45.81
CA GLU A 75 0.38 -20.52 -46.72
C GLU A 75 0.44 -19.52 -47.90
N ILE A 76 0.70 -18.24 -47.62
CA ILE A 76 0.83 -17.20 -48.66
C ILE A 76 2.02 -17.48 -49.58
N ALA A 77 3.14 -17.97 -49.07
CA ALA A 77 4.28 -18.29 -49.91
C ALA A 77 4.08 -19.52 -50.79
N LEU A 78 3.25 -20.48 -50.33
CA LEU A 78 2.87 -21.66 -51.11
C LEU A 78 1.83 -21.31 -52.20
N ALA A 79 0.93 -20.37 -51.91
CA ALA A 79 -0.09 -19.89 -52.84
C ALA A 79 -0.25 -18.35 -52.74
N PRO A 80 0.59 -17.58 -53.45
CA PRO A 80 0.57 -16.12 -53.36
C PRO A 80 -0.75 -15.57 -53.85
N SER A 81 -1.52 -14.95 -52.95
CA SER A 81 -2.70 -14.19 -53.31
C SER A 81 -2.71 -12.85 -52.57
N LEU A 82 -3.02 -11.78 -53.29
CA LEU A 82 -3.17 -10.45 -52.71
C LEU A 82 -4.25 -10.44 -51.62
N GLY A 83 -5.35 -11.19 -51.82
CA GLY A 83 -6.41 -11.32 -50.82
C GLY A 83 -5.94 -11.97 -49.51
N ALA A 84 -5.17 -13.06 -49.57
CA ALA A 84 -4.63 -13.69 -48.36
C ALA A 84 -3.59 -12.81 -47.66
N LEU A 85 -2.75 -12.10 -48.43
CA LEU A 85 -1.79 -11.15 -47.87
C LEU A 85 -2.49 -9.98 -47.16
N THR A 86 -3.49 -9.37 -47.79
CA THR A 86 -4.30 -8.30 -47.18
C THR A 86 -5.03 -8.80 -45.93
N GLY A 87 -5.58 -10.02 -45.96
CA GLY A 87 -6.23 -10.63 -44.80
C GLY A 87 -5.27 -10.86 -43.63
N ALA A 88 -4.07 -11.37 -43.88
CA ALA A 88 -3.05 -11.59 -42.85
C ALA A 88 -2.53 -10.27 -42.25
N ILE A 89 -2.26 -9.27 -43.09
CA ILE A 89 -1.87 -7.92 -42.62
C ILE A 89 -3.00 -7.29 -41.80
N GLY A 90 -4.25 -7.42 -42.24
CA GLY A 90 -5.41 -6.89 -41.52
C GLY A 90 -5.59 -7.53 -40.13
N LYS A 91 -5.39 -8.84 -40.01
CA LYS A 91 -5.43 -9.53 -38.71
C LYS A 91 -4.32 -9.07 -37.77
N ARG A 92 -3.09 -8.95 -38.25
CA ARG A 92 -1.96 -8.45 -37.45
C ARG A 92 -2.17 -7.01 -37.02
N LEU A 93 -2.67 -6.15 -37.91
CA LEU A 93 -3.01 -4.78 -37.57
C LEU A 93 -4.07 -4.75 -36.46
N ALA A 94 -5.14 -5.53 -36.62
CA ALA A 94 -6.20 -5.63 -35.61
C ALA A 94 -5.69 -6.15 -34.26
N PHE A 95 -4.79 -7.14 -34.23
CA PHE A 95 -4.15 -7.61 -32.99
C PHE A 95 -3.37 -6.50 -32.30
N TRP A 96 -2.46 -5.82 -33.02
CA TRP A 96 -1.65 -4.76 -32.42
C TRP A 96 -2.47 -3.53 -32.04
N GLU A 97 -3.49 -3.18 -32.82
CA GLU A 97 -4.45 -2.12 -32.47
C GLU A 97 -5.23 -2.50 -31.22
N ALA A 98 -5.73 -3.74 -31.10
CA ALA A 98 -6.41 -4.20 -29.90
C ALA A 98 -5.48 -4.20 -28.67
N GLU A 99 -4.26 -4.74 -28.79
CA GLU A 99 -3.29 -4.74 -27.68
C GLU A 99 -2.88 -3.33 -27.26
N ILE A 100 -2.86 -2.35 -28.16
CA ILE A 100 -2.55 -0.97 -27.81
C ILE A 100 -3.78 -0.29 -27.21
N GLU A 101 -4.93 -0.34 -27.90
CA GLU A 101 -6.14 0.40 -27.54
C GLU A 101 -6.88 -0.21 -26.35
N GLU A 102 -6.99 -1.54 -26.23
CA GLU A 102 -7.66 -2.20 -25.10
C GLU A 102 -6.85 -2.04 -23.81
N ASN A 103 -5.53 -2.23 -23.88
CA ASN A 103 -4.66 -1.97 -22.72
C ASN A 103 -4.67 -0.48 -22.34
N TRP A 104 -4.67 0.42 -23.32
CA TRP A 104 -4.78 1.86 -23.06
C TRP A 104 -6.14 2.26 -22.47
N ALA A 105 -7.24 1.73 -22.98
CA ALA A 105 -8.59 1.99 -22.50
C ALA A 105 -8.80 1.43 -21.09
N LEU A 106 -8.32 0.21 -20.82
CA LEU A 106 -8.34 -0.39 -19.50
C LEU A 106 -7.53 0.46 -18.52
N TRP A 107 -6.30 0.85 -18.91
CA TRP A 107 -5.45 1.71 -18.08
C TRP A 107 -6.10 3.06 -17.82
N SER A 108 -6.61 3.73 -18.85
CA SER A 108 -7.24 5.05 -18.75
C SER A 108 -8.46 4.98 -17.82
N ARG A 109 -9.31 3.97 -17.97
CA ARG A 109 -10.48 3.76 -17.10
C ARG A 109 -10.06 3.56 -15.64
N GLN A 110 -9.09 2.70 -15.38
CA GLN A 110 -8.63 2.44 -14.02
C GLN A 110 -7.93 3.65 -13.41
N ALA A 111 -7.15 4.39 -14.20
CA ALA A 111 -6.54 5.64 -13.77
C ALA A 111 -7.60 6.69 -13.41
N SER A 112 -8.65 6.85 -14.22
CA SER A 112 -9.76 7.75 -13.91
C SER A 112 -10.49 7.36 -12.63
N LEU A 113 -10.86 6.09 -12.47
CA LEU A 113 -11.50 5.59 -11.25
C LEU A 113 -10.62 5.79 -10.02
N PHE A 114 -9.32 5.57 -10.15
CA PHE A 114 -8.34 5.82 -9.09
C PHE A 114 -8.27 7.31 -8.73
N HIS A 115 -8.19 8.21 -9.72
CA HIS A 115 -8.15 9.65 -9.49
C HIS A 115 -9.42 10.16 -8.80
N GLU A 116 -10.61 9.75 -9.28
CA GLU A 116 -11.89 10.10 -8.65
C GLU A 116 -11.95 9.62 -7.18
N ALA A 117 -11.49 8.40 -6.92
CA ALA A 117 -11.41 7.87 -5.56
C ALA A 117 -10.40 8.63 -4.69
N CYS A 118 -9.27 9.06 -5.26
CA CYS A 118 -8.24 9.82 -4.56
C CYS A 118 -8.71 11.21 -4.14
N ASP A 119 -9.49 11.92 -4.96
CA ASP A 119 -9.95 13.26 -4.63
C ASP A 119 -10.83 13.26 -3.37
N GLY A 120 -11.79 12.34 -3.29
CA GLY A 120 -12.61 12.17 -2.09
C GLY A 120 -11.83 11.62 -0.89
N ALA A 121 -10.87 10.73 -1.14
CA ALA A 121 -10.04 10.16 -0.08
C ALA A 121 -9.08 11.18 0.54
N ALA A 122 -8.58 12.16 -0.22
CA ALA A 122 -7.65 13.17 0.28
C ALA A 122 -8.32 14.09 1.33
N GLU A 123 -9.55 14.53 1.08
CA GLU A 123 -10.30 15.34 2.04
C GLU A 123 -10.63 14.52 3.30
N ALA A 124 -11.15 13.30 3.12
CA ALA A 124 -11.46 12.40 4.23
C ALA A 124 -10.21 12.08 5.08
N TRP A 125 -9.06 11.88 4.42
CA TRP A 125 -7.78 11.64 5.09
C TRP A 125 -7.34 12.83 5.95
N SER A 126 -7.46 14.05 5.42
CA SER A 126 -7.13 15.27 6.15
C SER A 126 -8.02 15.44 7.39
N GLN A 127 -9.34 15.23 7.24
CA GLN A 127 -10.29 15.32 8.34
C GLN A 127 -10.04 14.24 9.41
N LEU A 128 -9.78 13.00 9.00
CA LEU A 128 -9.44 11.90 9.89
C LEU A 128 -8.18 12.21 10.70
N THR A 129 -7.10 12.60 10.02
CA THR A 129 -5.81 12.89 10.66
C THR A 129 -5.95 14.02 11.68
N CYS A 130 -6.58 15.13 11.28
CA CYS A 130 -6.81 16.27 12.17
C CYS A 130 -7.65 15.89 13.40
N SER A 131 -8.72 15.10 13.20
CA SER A 131 -9.60 14.67 14.29
C SER A 131 -8.89 13.75 15.28
N VAL A 132 -8.12 12.79 14.78
CA VAL A 132 -7.38 11.84 15.61
C VAL A 132 -6.24 12.54 16.34
N GLU A 133 -5.50 13.43 15.69
CA GLU A 133 -4.46 14.24 16.35
C GLU A 133 -5.06 15.11 17.47
N ALA A 134 -6.23 15.71 17.25
CA ALA A 134 -6.93 16.47 18.28
C ALA A 134 -7.35 15.59 19.46
N ILE A 135 -7.83 14.36 19.20
CA ILE A 135 -8.15 13.37 20.23
C ILE A 135 -6.90 12.98 21.02
N LEU A 136 -5.79 12.70 20.35
CA LEU A 136 -4.53 12.31 21.00
C LEU A 136 -3.97 13.46 21.85
N ALA A 137 -4.00 14.70 21.34
CA ALA A 137 -3.60 15.88 22.09
C ALA A 137 -4.50 16.13 23.31
N TRP A 138 -5.82 15.89 23.17
CA TRP A 138 -6.75 15.95 24.29
C TRP A 138 -6.44 14.87 25.34
N LEU A 139 -6.15 13.63 24.91
CA LEU A 139 -5.77 12.53 25.80
C LEU A 139 -4.52 12.84 26.62
N ASP A 140 -3.53 13.48 25.99
CA ASP A 140 -2.31 13.91 26.67
C ASP A 140 -2.57 14.97 27.74
N ALA A 141 -3.52 15.88 27.50
CA ALA A 141 -3.90 16.94 28.43
C ALA A 141 -4.96 16.52 29.47
N ALA A 142 -5.71 15.45 29.20
CA ALA A 142 -6.82 15.01 30.04
C ALA A 142 -6.31 14.37 31.34
N PRO A 143 -6.95 14.67 32.50
CA PRO A 143 -6.67 13.96 33.74
C PRO A 143 -7.02 12.48 33.58
N ALA A 144 -6.20 11.60 34.18
CA ALA A 144 -6.48 10.16 34.15
C ALA A 144 -7.87 9.86 34.73
N PRO A 145 -8.60 8.88 34.18
CA PRO A 145 -9.90 8.52 34.72
C PRO A 145 -9.77 8.11 36.20
N PRO A 146 -10.77 8.42 37.04
CA PRO A 146 -10.74 8.06 38.45
C PRO A 146 -10.61 6.53 38.60
N GLN A 147 -9.55 6.08 39.26
CA GLN A 147 -9.23 4.64 39.44
C GLN A 147 -10.19 3.90 40.39
N GLU A 148 -11.11 4.60 41.05
CA GLU A 148 -11.87 4.08 42.19
C GLU A 148 -13.24 3.48 41.86
N VAL A 149 -13.70 3.48 40.61
CA VAL A 149 -15.01 2.91 40.27
C VAL A 149 -14.83 1.55 39.58
N PRO A 150 -15.18 0.43 40.26
CA PRO A 150 -15.17 -0.88 39.62
C PRO A 150 -16.16 -0.91 38.44
N PRO A 151 -15.98 -1.83 37.47
CA PRO A 151 -16.90 -2.00 36.34
C PRO A 151 -18.34 -2.05 36.85
N ILE A 152 -19.14 -1.10 36.38
CA ILE A 152 -20.46 -0.72 36.91
C ILE A 152 -21.31 -1.96 37.22
N VAL A 153 -21.43 -2.33 38.49
CA VAL A 153 -22.51 -3.20 38.97
C VAL A 153 -23.74 -2.32 39.12
N TYR A 154 -24.75 -2.54 38.28
CA TYR A 154 -26.02 -1.82 38.21
C TYR A 154 -26.87 -1.95 39.51
N LEU A 155 -26.44 -1.35 40.61
CA LEU A 155 -27.25 -1.21 41.83
C LEU A 155 -27.18 0.25 42.32
N MET A 156 -28.22 1.03 41.99
CA MET A 156 -28.40 2.43 42.39
C MET A 156 -28.90 2.51 43.85
N PRO A 157 -28.42 3.46 44.68
CA PRO A 157 -28.81 4.88 44.53
C PRO A 157 -27.71 5.93 44.72
N LEU A 158 -26.41 5.56 44.75
CA LEU A 158 -25.28 6.49 44.95
C LEU A 158 -24.38 6.63 43.71
N LEU A 159 -24.97 6.64 42.52
CA LEU A 159 -24.18 6.84 41.29
C LEU A 159 -23.81 8.32 41.16
N ASP A 160 -22.50 8.61 41.22
CA ASP A 160 -21.98 9.87 40.70
C ASP A 160 -22.15 9.87 39.18
N LEU A 161 -23.24 10.50 38.73
CA LEU A 161 -23.58 10.63 37.32
C LEU A 161 -22.44 11.27 36.51
N LYS A 162 -21.62 12.14 37.13
CA LYS A 162 -20.47 12.76 36.44
C LYS A 162 -19.35 11.75 36.22
N ALA A 163 -19.05 10.93 37.24
CA ALA A 163 -18.06 9.86 37.11
C ALA A 163 -18.48 8.83 36.06
N MET A 164 -19.76 8.44 36.02
CA MET A 164 -20.28 7.53 34.99
C MET A 164 -20.20 8.12 33.57
N GLN A 165 -20.57 9.39 33.40
CA GLN A 165 -20.46 10.07 32.11
C GLN A 165 -19.00 10.15 31.64
N GLN A 166 -18.07 10.39 32.57
CA GLN A 166 -16.65 10.39 32.27
C GLN A 166 -16.16 9.01 31.85
N HIS A 167 -16.47 7.95 32.60
CA HIS A 167 -16.10 6.58 32.22
C HIS A 167 -16.65 6.19 30.85
N ARG A 168 -17.92 6.49 30.58
CA ARG A 168 -18.52 6.23 29.27
C ARG A 168 -17.81 6.98 28.14
N CYS A 169 -17.43 8.23 28.36
CA CYS A 169 -16.66 9.01 27.38
C CYS A 169 -15.29 8.36 27.09
N TRP A 170 -14.61 7.84 28.11
CA TRP A 170 -13.36 7.11 27.96
C TRP A 170 -13.54 5.79 27.19
N ASP A 171 -14.63 5.05 27.44
CA ASP A 171 -14.95 3.82 26.70
C ASP A 171 -15.25 4.13 25.22
N GLU A 172 -16.09 5.13 24.94
CA GLU A 172 -16.40 5.55 23.57
C GLU A 172 -15.15 6.01 22.81
N LEU A 173 -14.21 6.68 23.49
CA LEU A 173 -12.96 7.13 22.92
C LEU A 173 -12.00 5.96 22.63
N HIS A 174 -11.91 5.00 23.54
CA HIS A 174 -11.14 3.78 23.36
C HIS A 174 -11.61 3.04 22.11
N ASP A 175 -12.92 2.81 21.99
CA ASP A 175 -13.51 2.06 20.88
C ASP A 175 -13.30 2.80 19.55
N ALA A 176 -13.50 4.12 19.52
CA ALA A 176 -13.25 4.92 18.34
C ALA A 176 -11.78 4.85 17.88
N LEU A 177 -10.82 4.93 18.81
CA LEU A 177 -9.40 4.81 18.49
C LEU A 177 -9.04 3.40 18.00
N ALA A 178 -9.62 2.35 18.60
CA ALA A 178 -9.43 0.98 18.15
C ALA A 178 -9.95 0.78 16.72
N GLU A 179 -11.13 1.31 16.41
CA GLU A 179 -11.70 1.27 15.05
C GLU A 179 -10.82 2.01 14.04
N VAL A 180 -10.33 3.20 14.36
CA VAL A 180 -9.41 3.94 13.49
C VAL A 180 -8.13 3.14 13.26
N ALA A 181 -7.55 2.52 14.30
CA ALA A 181 -6.37 1.68 14.15
C ALA A 181 -6.63 0.47 13.23
N VAL A 182 -7.80 -0.17 13.33
CA VAL A 182 -8.24 -1.25 12.43
C VAL A 182 -8.29 -0.76 10.97
N VAL A 183 -8.87 0.42 10.73
CA VAL A 183 -8.95 1.03 9.40
C VAL A 183 -7.55 1.33 8.85
N LEU A 184 -6.67 1.97 9.64
CA LEU A 184 -5.30 2.29 9.23
C LEU A 184 -4.48 1.05 8.89
N ALA A 185 -4.55 0.01 9.72
CA ALA A 185 -3.87 -1.25 9.43
C ALA A 185 -4.42 -1.90 8.15
N THR A 186 -5.74 -1.86 7.94
CA THR A 186 -6.37 -2.37 6.71
C THR A 186 -5.90 -1.61 5.48
N ILE A 187 -5.83 -0.26 5.53
CA ILE A 187 -5.28 0.56 4.45
C ILE A 187 -3.83 0.15 4.15
N GLY A 188 -3.01 -0.03 5.19
CA GLY A 188 -1.61 -0.47 5.04
C GLY A 188 -1.49 -1.83 4.34
N ALA A 189 -2.30 -2.81 4.75
CA ALA A 189 -2.31 -4.15 4.15
C ALA A 189 -2.74 -4.12 2.68
N TRP A 190 -3.81 -3.39 2.37
CA TRP A 190 -4.32 -3.26 1.00
C TRP A 190 -3.36 -2.48 0.09
N ALA A 191 -2.79 -1.39 0.58
CA ALA A 191 -1.82 -0.61 -0.18
C ALA A 191 -0.59 -1.45 -0.54
N GLU A 192 -0.09 -2.24 0.41
CA GLU A 192 1.05 -3.10 0.16
C GLU A 192 0.68 -4.29 -0.76
N TYR A 193 -0.50 -4.89 -0.59
CA TYR A 193 -0.99 -5.99 -1.44
C TYR A 193 -1.11 -5.56 -2.90
N HIS A 194 -1.67 -4.36 -3.14
CA HIS A 194 -1.89 -3.82 -4.48
C HIS A 194 -0.67 -3.09 -5.06
N GLY A 195 0.42 -2.94 -4.30
CA GLY A 195 1.60 -2.20 -4.75
C GLY A 195 1.37 -0.69 -4.85
N LEU A 196 0.42 -0.15 -4.08
CA LEU A 196 0.14 1.27 -3.97
C LEU A 196 1.18 1.91 -3.06
N ARG A 197 1.98 2.84 -3.60
CA ARG A 197 2.94 3.63 -2.80
C ARG A 197 2.71 5.13 -2.85
N GLY A 198 2.05 5.65 -3.90
CA GLY A 198 1.96 7.10 -4.10
C GLY A 198 3.35 7.77 -4.01
N ASP A 199 3.39 8.95 -3.41
CA ASP A 199 4.59 9.66 -2.98
C ASP A 199 5.19 9.12 -1.66
N GLY A 200 4.51 8.16 -1.03
CA GLY A 200 4.87 7.56 0.25
C GLY A 200 4.45 8.38 1.48
N LEU A 201 3.98 9.61 1.32
CA LEU A 201 3.66 10.50 2.42
C LEU A 201 2.46 10.01 3.22
N VAL A 202 1.36 9.67 2.54
CA VAL A 202 0.12 9.20 3.17
C VAL A 202 0.35 7.90 3.94
N LEU A 203 1.12 6.96 3.39
CA LEU A 203 1.44 5.71 4.08
C LEU A 203 2.36 5.93 5.28
N GLN A 204 3.26 6.90 5.22
CA GLN A 204 4.10 7.28 6.34
C GLN A 204 3.26 7.93 7.45
N GLN A 205 2.38 8.87 7.10
CA GLN A 205 1.42 9.49 8.03
C GLN A 205 0.51 8.43 8.68
N ALA A 206 -0.02 7.49 7.90
CA ALA A 206 -0.84 6.39 8.42
C ALA A 206 -0.07 5.51 9.40
N ARG A 207 1.19 5.20 9.11
CA ARG A 207 2.07 4.45 10.01
C ARG A 207 2.31 5.20 11.33
N ASP A 208 2.63 6.49 11.24
CA ASP A 208 2.96 7.31 12.41
C ASP A 208 1.72 7.52 13.30
N LEU A 209 0.56 7.81 12.68
CA LEU A 209 -0.72 7.93 13.35
C LEU A 209 -1.13 6.60 14.00
N PHE A 210 -1.03 5.49 13.27
CA PHE A 210 -1.32 4.15 13.82
C PHE A 210 -0.45 3.85 15.04
N ARG A 211 0.85 4.15 14.97
CA ARG A 211 1.76 3.94 16.10
C ARG A 211 1.35 4.79 17.31
N ALA A 212 1.01 6.06 17.12
CA ALA A 212 0.56 6.94 18.19
C ALA A 212 -0.72 6.41 18.84
N ILE A 213 -1.68 5.96 18.04
CA ILE A 213 -2.94 5.37 18.53
C ILE A 213 -2.67 4.10 19.34
N ILE A 214 -1.85 3.15 18.85
CA ILE A 214 -1.54 1.92 19.58
C ILE A 214 -0.85 2.22 20.91
N VAL A 215 0.07 3.19 20.95
CA VAL A 215 0.72 3.61 22.20
C VAL A 215 -0.29 4.21 23.17
N ALA A 216 -1.21 5.06 22.70
CA ALA A 216 -2.26 5.65 23.52
C ALA A 216 -3.26 4.60 24.05
N LEU A 217 -3.70 3.69 23.20
CA LEU A 217 -4.60 2.58 23.54
C LEU A 217 -3.99 1.61 24.54
N ASP A 218 -2.69 1.32 24.40
CA ASP A 218 -1.97 0.49 25.36
C ASP A 218 -1.54 1.26 26.61
N ASP A 219 -1.82 2.57 26.75
CA ASP A 219 -1.50 3.38 27.95
C ASP A 219 -2.26 2.88 29.20
N THR A 220 -1.67 3.04 30.39
CA THR A 220 -2.31 2.65 31.66
C THR A 220 -3.58 3.44 31.97
N ARG A 221 -3.80 4.58 31.29
CA ARG A 221 -4.99 5.44 31.46
C ARG A 221 -6.29 4.75 31.05
N PHE A 222 -6.27 3.87 30.05
CA PHE A 222 -7.46 3.09 29.66
C PHE A 222 -7.72 1.89 30.58
N GLY A 223 -6.82 1.61 31.54
CA GLY A 223 -6.99 0.60 32.60
C GLY A 223 -6.96 -0.85 32.09
N GLY A 224 -6.20 -1.71 32.76
CA GLY A 224 -6.15 -3.15 32.43
C GLY A 224 -7.40 -3.95 32.84
N GLY A 225 -8.52 -3.29 33.14
CA GLY A 225 -9.61 -3.86 33.94
C GLY A 225 -10.95 -4.06 33.24
N LEU A 226 -11.16 -3.58 32.02
CA LEU A 226 -12.50 -3.62 31.40
C LEU A 226 -12.56 -4.29 30.02
N ASN A 227 -11.57 -4.12 29.12
CA ASN A 227 -11.65 -4.69 27.76
C ASN A 227 -10.35 -5.33 27.22
N GLY A 228 -9.41 -5.71 28.09
CA GLY A 228 -8.10 -6.22 27.66
C GLY A 228 -7.14 -5.11 27.23
N ARG A 229 -5.99 -5.46 26.65
CA ARG A 229 -5.04 -4.45 26.13
C ARG A 229 -5.63 -3.80 24.88
N GLY A 230 -5.41 -2.51 24.66
CA GLY A 230 -5.93 -1.83 23.48
C GLY A 230 -5.46 -2.45 22.15
N SER A 231 -4.23 -2.94 22.10
CA SER A 231 -3.72 -3.76 20.99
C SER A 231 -4.47 -5.08 20.77
N GLU A 232 -5.10 -5.66 21.80
CA GLU A 232 -5.96 -6.84 21.67
C GLU A 232 -7.32 -6.47 21.06
N ALA A 233 -7.89 -5.33 21.42
CA ALA A 233 -9.12 -4.81 20.80
C ALA A 233 -8.92 -4.59 19.30
N VAL A 234 -7.79 -3.99 18.90
CA VAL A 234 -7.44 -3.83 17.47
C VAL A 234 -7.27 -5.18 16.78
N ARG A 235 -6.61 -6.17 17.42
CA ARG A 235 -6.48 -7.53 16.86
C ARG A 235 -7.85 -8.20 16.67
N ALA A 236 -8.74 -8.07 17.63
CA ALA A 236 -10.09 -8.61 17.55
C ALA A 236 -10.88 -7.95 16.40
N GLY A 237 -10.78 -6.63 16.27
CA GLY A 237 -11.41 -5.88 15.17
C GLY A 237 -10.86 -6.28 13.79
N LEU A 238 -9.54 -6.48 13.68
CA LEU A 238 -8.93 -6.98 12.44
C LEU A 238 -9.37 -8.41 12.11
N ALA A 239 -9.44 -9.30 13.11
CA ALA A 239 -9.91 -10.67 12.92
C ALA A 239 -11.39 -10.73 12.49
N ALA A 240 -12.20 -9.73 12.87
CA ALA A 240 -13.59 -9.61 12.45
C ALA A 240 -13.75 -8.95 11.06
N SER A 241 -12.73 -8.23 10.58
CA SER A 241 -12.79 -7.51 9.30
C SER A 241 -12.59 -8.44 8.12
N SER A 242 -13.65 -8.61 7.31
CA SER A 242 -13.60 -9.41 6.07
C SER A 242 -12.61 -8.84 5.05
N ALA A 243 -12.49 -7.51 4.97
CA ALA A 243 -11.55 -6.84 4.08
C ALA A 243 -10.09 -7.11 4.48
N TRP A 244 -9.81 -7.18 5.79
CA TRP A 244 -8.50 -7.55 6.31
C TRP A 244 -8.18 -9.03 6.03
N CYS A 245 -9.10 -9.93 6.41
CA CYS A 245 -8.94 -11.37 6.23
C CYS A 245 -8.78 -11.80 4.78
N LEU A 246 -9.23 -10.98 3.83
CA LEU A 246 -9.05 -11.24 2.41
C LEU A 246 -7.56 -11.19 2.01
N VAL A 247 -6.85 -10.10 2.31
CA VAL A 247 -5.51 -9.84 1.75
C VAL A 247 -4.36 -10.29 2.66
N VAL A 248 -4.57 -10.34 3.98
CA VAL A 248 -3.48 -10.55 4.95
C VAL A 248 -2.88 -11.95 4.92
N PRO A 249 -3.63 -13.06 4.77
CA PRO A 249 -3.03 -14.38 4.68
C PRO A 249 -2.02 -14.52 3.52
N GLU A 250 -2.32 -13.91 2.37
CA GLU A 250 -1.40 -13.91 1.23
C GLU A 250 -0.14 -13.06 1.52
N MET A 251 -0.30 -11.95 2.24
CA MET A 251 0.80 -11.05 2.58
C MET A 251 1.71 -11.58 3.69
N GLU A 252 1.17 -12.35 4.63
CA GLU A 252 1.94 -12.98 5.72
C GLU A 252 2.62 -14.29 5.28
N ALA A 253 2.13 -14.95 4.22
CA ALA A 253 2.77 -16.13 3.64
C ALA A 253 4.13 -15.84 3.00
N VAL A 254 4.43 -14.58 2.67
CA VAL A 254 5.70 -14.17 2.07
C VAL A 254 6.76 -14.04 3.17
N PRO A 255 7.89 -14.78 3.10
CA PRO A 255 9.00 -14.58 4.02
C PRO A 255 9.56 -13.17 3.85
N ARG A 256 9.41 -12.33 4.87
CA ARG A 256 9.92 -10.96 4.85
C ARG A 256 11.01 -10.80 5.89
N SER A 257 12.15 -10.27 5.46
CA SER A 257 13.23 -9.79 6.35
C SER A 257 12.75 -8.65 7.26
N HIS A 258 11.69 -7.93 6.85
CA HIS A 258 11.03 -6.88 7.62
C HIS A 258 9.53 -7.11 7.69
N ARG A 259 9.00 -7.22 8.91
CA ARG A 259 7.55 -7.31 9.14
C ARG A 259 6.91 -5.95 8.82
N PRO A 260 5.78 -5.92 8.10
CA PRO A 260 5.11 -4.67 7.79
C PRO A 260 4.51 -4.04 9.05
N TRP A 261 4.49 -2.71 9.12
CA TRP A 261 4.07 -1.95 10.31
C TRP A 261 2.61 -2.20 10.72
N TRP A 262 1.77 -2.57 9.75
CA TRP A 262 0.36 -2.88 9.97
C TRP A 262 0.16 -4.29 10.54
N SER A 263 1.15 -5.20 10.45
CA SER A 263 0.98 -6.57 10.96
C SER A 263 1.03 -6.61 12.49
N PRO A 264 0.10 -7.31 13.16
CA PRO A 264 0.07 -7.46 14.63
C PRO A 264 1.37 -7.94 15.26
N CYS A 265 2.18 -8.64 14.47
CA CYS A 265 3.48 -9.17 14.80
C CYS A 265 4.61 -8.12 14.86
N SER A 266 4.33 -6.87 14.48
CA SER A 266 5.28 -5.75 14.41
C SER A 266 5.01 -4.65 15.42
N TRP A 267 3.87 -4.73 16.11
CA TRP A 267 3.43 -3.70 17.04
C TRP A 267 4.23 -3.76 18.34
N PRO A 268 4.48 -2.60 18.99
CA PRO A 268 5.22 -2.56 20.23
C PRO A 268 4.50 -3.38 21.32
N THR A 269 5.15 -4.43 21.81
CA THR A 269 4.76 -5.08 23.07
C THR A 269 5.46 -4.37 24.22
N ARG A 270 4.72 -3.95 25.25
CA ARG A 270 5.25 -3.32 26.49
C ARG A 270 6.43 -4.04 27.16
N SER A 271 6.75 -5.27 26.76
CA SER A 271 7.89 -6.06 27.22
C SER A 271 9.26 -5.57 26.74
N SER A 272 9.35 -4.61 25.82
CA SER A 272 10.62 -4.27 25.17
C SER A 272 10.80 -2.78 24.89
N GLU A 273 10.81 -1.95 25.94
CA GLU A 273 11.66 -0.74 25.93
C GLU A 273 12.35 -0.61 27.30
N PRO A 274 13.70 -0.55 27.35
CA PRO A 274 14.40 -0.15 28.55
C PRO A 274 14.08 1.32 28.84
N HIS A 275 13.74 1.62 30.09
CA HIS A 275 13.59 2.98 30.61
C HIS A 275 14.75 3.88 30.16
N PHE A 276 14.50 4.77 29.19
CA PHE A 276 15.30 5.97 29.06
C PHE A 276 14.79 6.99 30.08
N ARG A 277 15.18 6.78 31.35
CA ARG A 277 15.08 7.82 32.38
C ARG A 277 16.18 8.83 32.11
N GLY A 278 15.78 10.06 31.78
CA GLY A 278 16.65 11.21 31.95
C GLY A 278 16.86 11.46 33.45
N GLU A 279 18.12 11.40 33.86
CA GLU A 279 18.71 12.14 34.99
C GLU A 279 19.94 12.85 34.35
N GLY A 280 19.94 14.17 34.13
CA GLY A 280 20.38 15.19 35.09
C GLY A 280 21.81 14.91 35.60
N GLY A 281 22.87 15.68 35.42
CA GLY A 281 23.12 17.03 34.90
C GLY A 281 24.54 17.45 35.32
N ALA A 282 24.96 18.63 34.83
CA ALA A 282 26.01 19.52 35.34
C ALA A 282 27.49 19.38 34.88
N ALA A 283 27.93 20.51 34.30
CA ALA A 283 29.23 21.20 34.46
C ALA A 283 30.45 20.72 33.65
N ALA A 284 30.80 21.51 32.63
CA ALA A 284 32.12 22.16 32.56
C ALA A 284 32.09 23.38 31.62
N ALA A 285 32.77 24.42 32.07
CA ALA A 285 32.81 25.77 31.52
C ALA A 285 33.78 25.92 30.33
N VAL A 286 33.44 26.86 29.44
CA VAL A 286 34.29 27.90 28.84
C VAL A 286 35.72 27.51 28.42
N GLN A 287 36.00 27.57 27.11
CA GLN A 287 36.97 28.53 26.59
C GLN A 287 36.80 28.77 25.08
N ALA A 288 36.77 30.06 24.75
CA ALA A 288 36.75 30.63 23.42
C ALA A 288 38.14 30.54 22.78
N GLU A 289 38.20 30.24 21.48
CA GLU A 289 39.19 30.86 20.60
C GLU A 289 38.56 31.32 19.29
N ARG A 290 38.90 32.57 18.98
CA ARG A 290 38.58 33.35 17.79
C ARG A 290 39.29 32.78 16.57
N GLY A 291 38.66 32.89 15.40
CA GLY A 291 39.37 32.92 14.11
C GLY A 291 38.41 33.05 12.93
N PRO A 292 38.70 33.87 11.91
CA PRO A 292 37.69 34.72 11.30
C PRO A 292 37.42 34.47 9.80
N ALA A 293 36.43 35.22 9.31
CA ALA A 293 36.32 35.87 8.00
C ALA A 293 35.62 35.13 6.84
N ASP A 294 34.60 35.83 6.35
CA ASP A 294 33.97 35.76 5.04
C ASP A 294 34.94 35.55 3.87
N PRO A 295 34.49 34.88 2.80
CA PRO A 295 34.91 35.17 1.45
C PRO A 295 33.83 35.98 0.72
N ASP A 296 34.16 37.24 0.39
CA ASP A 296 33.46 38.00 -0.66
C ASP A 296 33.66 37.33 -2.04
N PRO A 297 32.69 37.46 -2.97
CA PRO A 297 32.68 36.77 -4.25
C PRO A 297 33.54 37.50 -5.32
N PRO A 298 33.91 36.82 -6.42
CA PRO A 298 34.75 37.42 -7.45
C PRO A 298 33.93 38.28 -8.41
N ARG A 299 34.39 39.49 -8.71
CA ARG A 299 34.12 40.19 -9.98
C ARG A 299 35.39 40.89 -10.46
N GLN A 300 35.81 40.47 -11.67
CA GLN A 300 36.70 41.08 -12.66
C GLN A 300 37.95 41.85 -12.18
#